data_AF-A0A0C9UMT3-F1
#
_entry.id   AF-A0A0C9UMT3-F1
#
_cell.length_a   1.000
_cell.length_b   1.000
_cell.length_c   1.000
_cell.angle_alpha   90.00
_cell.angle_beta   90.00
_cell.angle_gamma   90.00
#
_symmetry.space_group_name_H-M   'P 1'
#
loop_
_entity.id
_entity.type
_entity.pdbx_description
1 polymer ?
#
loop_
_entity_poly.entity_id
_entity_poly.type
_entity_poly.pdbx_seq_one_letter_code
_entity_poly.pdbx_strand_id
1 'polypeptide(L)'
;MSSIAALIQLLITGILVENNSTLWNGASYSQFNYYPIYDTLNAVASSRLLVYDHILTLPREVQLVWPSPMGLAKGLYFATKYTAFLDVIFASAFQFAPGNMSLDQCSRLYGTFTSSTLIGMLIAEGN
;
A
#
# COMPACT_ATOMS: atom_id res chain seq x y z
N MET A 1 4.00 -19.88 -8.18
CA MET A 1 4.84 -18.74 -7.75
C MET A 1 4.59 -17.48 -8.58
N SER A 2 4.23 -17.57 -9.86
CA SER A 2 3.81 -16.44 -10.70
C SER A 2 2.42 -15.87 -10.34
N SER A 3 1.50 -16.67 -9.80
CA SER A 3 0.09 -16.28 -9.66
C SER A 3 -0.19 -15.23 -8.58
N ILE A 4 0.54 -15.20 -7.45
CA ILE A 4 0.28 -14.24 -6.36
C ILE A 4 0.88 -12.87 -6.71
N ALA A 5 2.11 -12.84 -7.24
CA ALA A 5 2.72 -11.62 -7.77
C ALA A 5 1.88 -11.06 -8.92
N ALA A 6 1.38 -11.91 -9.83
CA ALA A 6 0.45 -11.49 -10.88
C ALA A 6 -0.88 -10.98 -10.33
N LEU A 7 -1.45 -11.58 -9.28
CA LEU A 7 -2.67 -11.09 -8.63
C LEU A 7 -2.46 -9.73 -7.96
N ILE A 8 -1.33 -9.51 -7.29
CA ILE A 8 -0.97 -8.21 -6.71
C ILE A 8 -0.72 -7.19 -7.82
N GLN A 9 0.00 -7.55 -8.89
CA GLN A 9 0.18 -6.69 -10.06
C GLN A 9 -1.16 -6.37 -10.73
N LEU A 10 -2.08 -7.32 -10.86
CA LEU A 10 -3.39 -7.15 -11.49
C LEU A 10 -4.34 -6.34 -10.61
N LEU A 11 -4.29 -6.49 -9.29
CA LEU A 11 -5.04 -5.64 -8.36
C LEU A 11 -4.51 -4.20 -8.40
N ILE A 12 -3.18 -4.02 -8.40
CA ILE A 12 -2.55 -2.70 -8.55
C ILE A 12 -2.91 -2.11 -9.92
N THR A 13 -2.78 -2.86 -11.01
CA THR A 13 -3.11 -2.38 -12.36
C THR A 13 -4.60 -2.10 -12.55
N GLY A 14 -5.48 -2.89 -11.92
CA GLY A 14 -6.92 -2.66 -11.89
C GLY A 14 -7.30 -1.35 -11.20
N ILE A 15 -6.70 -1.07 -10.04
CA ILE A 15 -6.86 0.22 -9.32
C ILE A 15 -6.32 1.40 -10.17
N LEU A 16 -5.34 1.17 -11.03
CA LEU A 16 -4.73 2.22 -11.86
C LEU A 16 -5.45 2.47 -13.18
N VAL A 17 -6.12 1.47 -13.76
CA VAL A 17 -6.83 1.60 -15.04
C VAL A 17 -8.13 2.39 -14.90
N GLU A 18 -8.86 2.24 -13.78
CA GLU A 18 -10.05 3.08 -13.51
C GLU A 18 -9.70 4.57 -13.36
N ASN A 19 -8.49 4.89 -12.89
CA ASN A 19 -8.06 6.25 -12.64
C ASN A 19 -7.51 7.00 -13.87
N ASN A 20 -7.18 6.33 -14.99
CA ASN A 20 -6.61 7.00 -16.15
C ASN A 20 -7.68 7.69 -17.03
N SER A 21 -8.93 7.23 -17.00
CA SER A 21 -10.06 7.83 -17.74
C SER A 21 -10.66 9.07 -17.07
N THR A 22 -10.41 9.30 -15.77
CA THR A 22 -10.92 10.46 -15.01
C THR A 22 -9.92 11.61 -14.92
N LEU A 23 -8.62 11.37 -15.17
CA LEU A 23 -7.56 12.37 -15.02
C LEU A 23 -7.52 13.46 -16.12
N TRP A 24 -8.13 13.26 -17.30
CA TRP A 24 -8.03 14.22 -18.41
C TRP A 24 -9.26 15.13 -18.62
N ASN A 25 -10.37 14.91 -17.91
CA ASN A 25 -11.63 15.65 -18.14
C ASN A 25 -11.93 16.77 -17.12
N GLY A 26 -11.01 17.09 -16.20
CA GLY A 26 -11.31 17.97 -15.04
C GLY A 26 -10.46 19.23 -14.89
N ALA A 27 -9.70 19.64 -15.91
CA ALA A 27 -8.81 20.80 -15.82
C ALA A 27 -9.57 22.14 -15.93
N SER A 28 -10.45 22.49 -14.98
CA SER A 28 -11.05 23.84 -14.85
C SER A 28 -11.81 24.08 -13.52
N TYR A 29 -11.19 23.99 -12.32
CA TYR A 29 -11.75 24.65 -11.12
C TYR A 29 -10.63 25.11 -10.16
N SER A 30 -10.44 26.43 -10.09
CA SER A 30 -9.33 27.13 -9.43
C SER A 30 -9.57 27.45 -7.94
N GLN A 31 -8.51 27.24 -7.13
CA GLN A 31 -8.08 28.04 -5.96
C GLN A 31 -8.67 27.80 -4.54
N PHE A 32 -9.57 26.85 -4.28
CA PHE A 32 -9.94 26.43 -2.90
C PHE A 32 -9.53 24.98 -2.54
N ASN A 33 -8.83 24.27 -3.43
CA ASN A 33 -8.65 22.80 -3.39
C ASN A 33 -7.18 22.35 -3.59
N TYR A 34 -6.21 23.07 -3.01
CA TYR A 34 -4.79 22.72 -3.20
C TYR A 34 -4.35 21.50 -2.38
N TYR A 35 -4.85 21.35 -1.15
CA TYR A 35 -4.48 20.28 -0.22
C TYR A 35 -4.73 18.82 -0.70
N PRO A 36 -5.88 18.46 -1.31
CA PRO A 36 -6.16 17.07 -1.65
C PRO A 36 -5.34 16.52 -2.83
N ILE A 37 -4.85 17.38 -3.72
CA ILE A 37 -4.10 16.95 -4.92
C ILE A 37 -2.68 16.50 -4.56
N TYR A 38 -2.01 17.20 -3.65
CA TYR A 38 -0.65 16.80 -3.22
C TYR A 38 -0.67 15.53 -2.39
N ASP A 39 -1.67 15.36 -1.52
CA ASP A 39 -1.78 14.17 -0.67
C ASP A 39 -2.00 12.91 -1.51
N THR A 40 -2.86 13.00 -2.53
CA THR A 40 -3.12 11.90 -3.47
C THR A 40 -1.91 11.60 -4.36
N LEU A 41 -1.22 12.61 -4.89
CA LEU A 41 0.01 12.43 -5.67
C LEU A 41 1.11 11.75 -4.84
N ASN A 42 1.30 12.15 -3.58
CA ASN A 42 2.30 11.57 -2.70
C ASN A 42 1.99 10.11 -2.36
N ALA A 43 0.72 9.77 -2.12
CA ALA A 43 0.31 8.39 -1.86
C ALA A 43 0.53 7.49 -3.09
N VAL A 44 0.20 7.99 -4.29
CA VAL A 44 0.47 7.27 -5.54
C VAL A 44 1.98 7.13 -5.77
N ALA A 45 2.78 8.19 -5.61
CA ALA A 45 4.23 8.12 -5.78
C ALA A 45 4.88 7.15 -4.78
N SER A 46 4.47 7.21 -3.51
CA SER A 46 4.99 6.34 -2.44
C SER A 46 4.64 4.86 -2.67
N SER A 47 3.41 4.57 -3.11
CA SER A 47 3.00 3.20 -3.43
C SER A 47 3.77 2.63 -4.62
N ARG A 48 4.06 3.45 -5.64
CA ARG A 48 4.92 3.05 -6.77
C ARG A 48 6.35 2.76 -6.33
N LEU A 49 6.89 3.63 -5.48
CA LEU A 49 8.25 3.47 -4.97
C LEU A 49 8.38 2.20 -4.14
N LEU A 50 7.39 1.87 -3.30
CA LEU A 50 7.34 0.62 -2.53
C LEU A 50 7.34 -0.62 -3.44
N VAL A 51 6.51 -0.61 -4.49
CA VAL A 51 6.44 -1.72 -5.46
C VAL A 51 7.77 -1.84 -6.22
N TYR A 52 8.34 -0.72 -6.64
CA TYR A 52 9.60 -0.69 -7.36
C TYR A 52 10.75 -1.27 -6.53
N ASP A 53 10.86 -0.86 -5.27
CA ASP A 53 11.86 -1.40 -4.34
C ASP A 53 11.66 -2.90 -4.08
N HIS A 54 10.40 -3.34 -3.98
CA HIS A 54 10.07 -4.76 -3.83
C HIS A 54 10.52 -5.58 -5.05
N ILE A 55 10.27 -5.10 -6.27
CA ILE A 55 10.68 -5.80 -7.50
C ILE A 55 12.20 -5.92 -7.58
N LEU A 56 12.94 -4.88 -7.19
CA LEU A 56 14.41 -4.89 -7.20
C LEU A 56 15.02 -5.85 -6.15
N THR A 57 14.36 -6.01 -5.01
CA THR A 57 14.84 -6.83 -3.89
C THR A 57 14.41 -8.29 -4.01
N LEU A 58 13.30 -8.57 -4.72
CA LEU A 58 12.72 -9.90 -4.86
C LEU A 58 13.67 -10.98 -5.42
N PRO A 59 14.50 -10.73 -6.45
CA PRO A 59 15.45 -11.74 -6.93
C PRO A 59 16.45 -12.19 -5.87
N ARG A 60 16.93 -11.25 -5.03
CA ARG A 60 17.86 -11.55 -3.93
C ARG A 60 17.15 -12.27 -2.79
N GLU A 61 15.91 -11.89 -2.49
CA GLU A 61 15.10 -12.59 -1.48
C GLU A 61 14.82 -14.04 -1.83
N VAL A 62 14.47 -14.31 -3.09
CA VAL A 62 14.23 -15.69 -3.54
C VAL A 62 15.51 -16.53 -3.43
N GLN A 63 16.68 -15.94 -3.65
CA GLN A 63 17.95 -16.66 -3.56
C GLN A 63 18.43 -16.86 -2.11
N LEU A 64 18.22 -15.89 -1.23
CA LEU A 64 18.83 -15.88 0.11
C LEU A 64 17.85 -16.24 1.22
N VAL A 65 16.61 -15.76 1.15
CA VAL A 65 15.62 -15.88 2.23
C VAL A 65 14.74 -17.12 2.02
N TRP A 66 14.34 -17.42 0.79
CA TRP A 66 13.43 -18.53 0.51
C TRP A 66 14.01 -19.91 0.81
N PRO A 67 15.29 -20.24 0.50
CA PRO A 67 15.86 -21.54 0.86
C PRO A 67 16.25 -21.65 2.34
N SER A 68 16.28 -20.53 3.08
CA SER A 68 16.54 -20.54 4.52
C SER A 68 15.42 -21.26 5.29
N PRO A 69 15.72 -22.04 6.35
CA PRO A 69 14.70 -22.69 7.18
C PRO A 69 13.67 -21.68 7.71
N MET A 70 12.42 -22.13 7.86
CA MET A 70 11.32 -21.34 8.44
C MET A 70 11.58 -21.10 9.93
N GLY A 71 12.38 -20.09 10.24
CA GLY A 71 12.62 -19.58 11.59
C GLY A 71 11.76 -18.36 11.91
N LEU A 72 11.73 -17.99 13.20
CA LEU A 72 11.07 -16.79 13.71
C LEU A 72 11.48 -15.53 12.91
N ALA A 73 12.79 -15.37 12.64
CA ALA A 73 13.33 -14.26 11.86
C ALA A 73 12.77 -14.17 10.43
N LYS A 74 12.54 -15.31 9.75
CA LYS A 74 11.95 -15.34 8.41
C LYS A 74 10.47 -14.96 8.43
N GLY A 75 9.75 -15.38 9.49
CA GLY A 75 8.37 -14.98 9.73
C GLY A 75 8.23 -13.48 9.97
N LEU A 76 9.06 -12.92 10.86
CA LEU A 76 9.09 -11.48 11.12
C LEU A 76 9.47 -10.70 9.86
N TYR A 77 10.49 -11.15 9.12
CA TYR A 77 10.89 -10.51 7.86
C TYR A 77 9.73 -10.36 6.88
N PHE A 78 8.96 -11.44 6.66
CA PHE A 78 7.78 -11.37 5.81
C PHE A 78 6.65 -10.54 6.40
N ALA A 79 6.42 -10.62 7.72
CA ALA A 79 5.43 -9.78 8.39
C ALA A 79 5.74 -8.30 8.16
N THR A 80 6.94 -7.83 8.47
CA THR A 80 7.30 -6.42 8.30
C THR A 80 7.21 -5.99 6.83
N LYS A 81 7.69 -6.83 5.90
CA LYS A 81 7.70 -6.49 4.47
C LYS A 81 6.31 -6.44 3.85
N TYR A 82 5.43 -7.40 4.17
CA TYR A 82 4.09 -7.46 3.59
C TYR A 82 3.07 -6.59 4.33
N THR A 83 3.27 -6.28 5.62
CA THR A 83 2.45 -5.30 6.35
C THR A 83 2.53 -3.91 5.71
N ALA A 84 3.68 -3.50 5.18
CA ALA A 84 3.81 -2.23 4.45
C ALA A 84 2.87 -2.13 3.24
N PHE A 85 2.57 -3.24 2.56
CA PHE A 85 1.58 -3.25 1.48
C PHE A 85 0.15 -3.11 1.99
N LEU A 86 -0.16 -3.70 3.14
CA LEU A 86 -1.47 -3.55 3.78
C LEU A 86 -1.71 -2.09 4.19
N ASP A 87 -0.69 -1.42 4.73
CA ASP A 87 -0.77 0.00 5.10
C ASP A 87 -1.09 0.88 3.88
N VAL A 88 -0.45 0.63 2.74
CA VAL A 88 -0.75 1.35 1.48
C VAL A 88 -2.17 1.06 0.99
N ILE A 89 -2.66 -0.17 1.12
CA ILE A 89 -4.04 -0.54 0.74
C ILE A 89 -5.05 0.18 1.63
N PHE A 90 -4.85 0.20 2.95
CA PHE A 90 -5.76 0.90 3.86
C PHE A 90 -5.72 2.41 3.67
N ALA A 91 -4.53 3.00 3.48
CA ALA A 91 -4.38 4.43 3.21
C ALA A 91 -5.06 4.84 1.90
N SER A 92 -4.87 4.07 0.83
CA SER A 92 -5.55 4.32 -0.44
C SER A 92 -7.05 4.10 -0.35
N ALA A 93 -7.52 3.07 0.35
CA ALA A 93 -8.94 2.84 0.59
C ALA A 93 -9.60 4.00 1.36
N PHE A 94 -8.87 4.62 2.29
CA PHE A 94 -9.34 5.80 3.01
C PHE A 94 -9.35 7.06 2.13
N GLN A 95 -8.28 7.31 1.37
CA GLN A 95 -8.16 8.48 0.50
C GLN A 95 -9.13 8.46 -0.69
N PHE A 96 -9.40 7.28 -1.25
CA PHE A 96 -10.33 7.10 -2.37
C PHE A 96 -11.72 6.62 -1.91
N ALA A 97 -12.00 6.64 -0.61
CA ALA A 97 -13.30 6.25 -0.09
C ALA A 97 -14.40 7.15 -0.68
N PRO A 98 -15.53 6.57 -1.14
CA PRO A 98 -16.66 7.37 -1.57
C PRO A 98 -17.21 8.17 -0.38
N GLY A 99 -17.58 9.43 -0.63
CA GLY A 99 -18.00 10.39 0.42
C GLY A 99 -19.27 10.04 1.20
N ASN A 100 -19.85 8.86 0.96
CA ASN A 100 -21.02 8.31 1.66
C ASN A 100 -20.67 7.17 2.64
N MET A 101 -19.38 6.97 2.96
CA MET A 101 -18.96 5.98 3.95
C MET A 101 -19.50 6.31 5.35
N SER A 102 -19.99 5.30 6.09
CA SER A 102 -20.52 5.52 7.42
C SER A 102 -19.41 5.81 8.44
N LEU A 103 -19.71 6.56 9.50
CA LEU A 103 -18.76 6.87 10.57
C LEU A 103 -18.17 5.61 11.22
N ASP A 104 -18.97 4.54 11.35
CA ASP A 104 -18.52 3.27 11.93
C ASP A 104 -17.50 2.56 11.03
N GLN A 105 -17.70 2.61 9.71
CA GLN A 105 -16.76 2.06 8.73
C GLN A 105 -15.46 2.86 8.68
N CYS A 106 -15.54 4.18 8.71
CA CYS A 106 -14.38 5.08 8.74
C CYS A 106 -13.51 4.83 9.98
N SER A 107 -14.12 4.76 11.17
CA SER A 107 -13.43 4.49 12.42
C SER A 107 -12.73 3.13 12.43
N ARG A 108 -13.39 2.08 11.94
CA ARG A 108 -12.80 0.74 11.82
C ARG A 108 -11.62 0.72 10.86
N LEU A 109 -11.76 1.38 9.70
CA LEU A 109 -10.70 1.44 8.69
C LEU A 109 -9.47 2.17 9.25
N TYR A 110 -9.68 3.33 9.85
CA TYR A 110 -8.61 4.12 10.47
C TYR A 110 -7.95 3.41 11.65
N GLY A 111 -8.74 2.75 12.50
CA GLY A 111 -8.22 1.95 13.62
C GLY A 111 -7.39 0.75 13.16
N THR A 112 -7.81 0.10 12.07
CA THR A 112 -7.06 -1.02 11.46
C THR A 112 -5.72 -0.53 10.91
N PHE A 113 -5.73 0.57 10.15
CA PHE A 113 -4.51 1.20 9.63
C PHE A 113 -3.52 1.55 10.75
N THR A 114 -4.00 2.25 11.79
CA THR A 114 -3.16 2.67 12.92
C THR A 114 -2.56 1.47 13.64
N SER A 115 -3.34 0.41 13.83
CA SER A 115 -2.89 -0.81 14.51
C SER A 115 -1.84 -1.56 13.69
N SER A 116 -2.03 -1.66 12.36
CA SER A 116 -1.10 -2.27 11.43
C SER A 116 0.27 -1.58 11.45
N THR A 117 0.27 -0.25 11.39
CA THR A 117 1.49 0.56 11.46
C THR A 117 2.19 0.44 12.82
N LEU A 118 1.45 0.46 13.94
CA LEU A 118 2.03 0.27 15.28
C LEU A 118 2.69 -1.11 15.43
N ILE A 119 2.05 -2.16 14.93
CA ILE A 119 2.64 -3.51 14.92
C ILE A 119 3.93 -3.51 14.09
N GLY A 120 3.94 -2.85 12.93
CA GLY A 120 5.14 -2.70 12.10
C GLY A 120 6.29 -2.01 12.83
N MET A 121 6.01 -0.91 13.55
CA MET A 121 7.00 -0.18 14.35
C MET A 121 7.56 -1.05 15.48
N LEU A 122 6.70 -1.74 16.24
CA LEU A 122 7.11 -2.60 17.35
C LEU A 122 8.00 -3.76 16.88
N ILE A 123 7.72 -4.33 15.71
CA ILE A 123 8.56 -5.38 15.12
C ILE A 123 9.93 -4.81 14.70
N ALA A 124 9.97 -3.57 14.22
CA ALA A 124 11.21 -2.92 13.80
C ALA A 124 12.14 -2.56 14.98
N GLU A 125 11.58 -2.22 16.15
CA GLU A 125 12.36 -1.93 17.36
C GLU A 125 12.89 -3.19 18.06
N GLY A 126 12.25 -4.34 17.84
CA GLY A 126 12.60 -5.60 18.49
C GLY A 126 13.73 -6.41 17.82
N ASN A 127 14.44 -5.84 16.84
CA ASN A 127 15.50 -6.49 16.06
C ASN A 127 16.87 -5.85 16.29
#